data_AF-A0A7W0SMW0-F1
#
_entry.id   AF-A0A7W0SMW0-F1
#
_cell.length_a   1.000
_cell.length_b   1.000
_cell.length_c   1.000
_cell.angle_alpha   90.00
_cell.angle_beta   90.00
_cell.angle_gamma   90.00
#
_symmetry.space_group_name_H-M   'P 1'
#
loop_
_entity.id
_entity.type
_entity.pdbx_description
1 polymer ?
#
loop_
_entity_poly.entity_id
_entity_poly.type
_entity_poly.pdbx_seq_one_letter_code
_entity_poly.pdbx_strand_id
1 'polypeptide(L)'
;MRSTTLALIALILLPVFAHGQTSGRAKYIGYEYEGVVPAASLPNGLKHMGGALLGDIEADPVYGISQVEKGRTKMLWLESSTGRNAGGITGWKVADVLSFPALAQTDYMFFTGDPAIYCRRNGKDIANLVGVGRIVRRQGVFRPSKLWTADLTAKKFDPVKLAGVKCEYSEP
;
A
#
# COMPACT_ATOMS: atom_id res chain seq x y z
N MET A 1 21.96 66.88 10.28
CA MET A 1 20.70 66.12 10.43
C MET A 1 20.97 64.67 10.04
N ARG A 2 20.90 63.74 11.00
CA ARG A 2 21.13 62.30 10.80
C ARG A 2 19.77 61.65 10.54
N SER A 3 19.58 60.99 9.41
CA SER A 3 18.39 60.16 9.16
C SER A 3 18.80 58.71 8.98
N THR A 4 18.67 57.96 10.07
CA THR A 4 18.87 56.52 10.16
C THR A 4 17.67 55.84 9.49
N THR A 5 17.89 55.14 8.37
CA THR A 5 16.81 54.37 7.72
C THR A 5 16.92 52.91 8.13
N LEU A 6 15.87 52.42 8.80
CA LEU A 6 15.71 51.06 9.31
C LEU A 6 15.74 50.02 8.18
N ALA A 7 16.45 48.92 8.43
CA ALA A 7 16.38 47.69 7.66
C ALA A 7 15.07 46.93 7.95
N LEU A 8 14.40 46.44 6.91
CA LEU A 8 13.28 45.51 7.02
C LEU A 8 13.73 44.11 6.56
N ILE A 9 13.98 43.21 7.50
CA ILE A 9 14.28 41.80 7.22
C ILE A 9 12.94 41.07 7.08
N ALA A 10 12.59 40.66 5.87
CA ALA A 10 11.43 39.81 5.60
C ALA A 10 11.81 38.33 5.86
N LEU A 11 11.55 37.85 7.08
CA LEU A 11 11.65 36.44 7.42
C LEU A 11 10.38 35.72 6.94
N ILE A 12 10.41 35.15 5.72
CA ILE A 12 9.31 34.33 5.20
C ILE A 12 9.40 32.95 5.89
N LEU A 13 8.67 32.81 7.00
CA LEU A 13 8.33 31.53 7.63
C LEU A 13 7.45 30.74 6.66
N LEU A 14 8.03 29.81 5.91
CA LEU A 14 7.25 28.80 5.19
C LEU A 14 6.67 27.81 6.21
N PRO A 15 5.35 27.70 6.35
CA PRO A 15 4.74 26.70 7.22
C PRO A 15 5.00 25.31 6.66
N VAL A 16 5.45 24.45 7.55
CA VAL A 16 5.73 23.03 7.35
C VAL A 16 4.45 22.32 6.87
N PHE A 17 4.36 22.01 5.58
CA PHE A 17 3.35 21.09 5.04
C PHE A 17 3.72 19.65 5.39
N ALA A 18 3.47 19.24 6.64
CA ALA A 18 3.67 17.86 7.09
C ALA A 18 2.45 17.31 7.86
N HIS A 19 1.22 17.53 7.36
CA HIS A 19 0.01 17.04 8.04
C HIS A 19 -1.04 16.37 7.13
N GLY A 20 -0.64 15.81 5.98
CA GLY A 20 -1.61 15.33 4.98
C GLY A 20 -1.92 13.82 4.92
N GLN A 21 -1.14 12.93 5.53
CA GLN A 21 -1.25 11.48 5.23
C GLN A 21 -1.89 10.61 6.31
N THR A 22 -2.15 11.12 7.51
CA THR A 22 -2.62 10.30 8.64
C THR A 22 -4.13 10.18 8.77
N SER A 23 -4.93 11.17 8.36
CA SER A 23 -6.38 11.15 8.60
C SER A 23 -7.16 10.14 7.72
N GLY A 24 -6.62 9.79 6.54
CA GLY A 24 -7.28 8.85 5.62
C GLY A 24 -7.11 7.37 5.97
N ARG A 25 -6.01 7.01 6.64
CA ARG A 25 -5.65 5.61 6.98
C ARG A 25 -6.57 5.03 8.05
N ALA A 26 -6.80 5.79 9.11
CA ALA A 26 -7.62 5.35 10.26
C ALA A 26 -9.07 5.03 9.88
N LYS A 27 -9.58 5.62 8.79
CA LYS A 27 -10.99 5.49 8.38
C LYS A 27 -11.40 4.06 8.05
N TYR A 28 -10.49 3.25 7.52
CA TYR A 28 -10.82 1.90 7.04
C TYR A 28 -10.30 0.79 7.95
N ILE A 29 -9.42 1.09 8.91
CA ILE A 29 -8.96 0.10 9.88
C ILE A 29 -10.16 -0.35 10.73
N GLY A 30 -10.33 -1.66 10.85
CA GLY A 30 -11.47 -2.30 11.51
C GLY A 30 -12.72 -2.42 10.63
N TYR A 31 -12.69 -1.94 9.38
CA TYR A 31 -13.78 -2.17 8.43
C TYR A 31 -13.91 -3.65 8.14
N GLU A 32 -15.13 -4.17 8.24
CA GLU A 32 -15.47 -5.56 7.98
C GLU A 32 -16.31 -5.68 6.72
N TYR A 33 -16.03 -6.71 5.93
CA TYR A 33 -16.76 -6.99 4.70
C TYR A 33 -16.71 -8.47 4.35
N GLU A 34 -17.71 -8.96 3.62
CA GLU A 34 -17.69 -10.30 3.06
C GLU A 34 -16.93 -10.30 1.73
N GLY A 35 -16.13 -11.34 1.50
CA GLY A 35 -15.25 -11.48 0.34
C GLY A 35 -15.90 -11.05 -0.97
N VAL A 36 -15.14 -10.30 -1.77
CA VAL A 36 -15.69 -9.59 -2.93
C VAL A 36 -15.51 -10.42 -4.18
N VAL A 37 -16.58 -10.58 -4.96
CA VAL A 37 -16.52 -11.06 -6.34
C VAL A 37 -15.82 -9.98 -7.18
N PRO A 38 -14.83 -10.31 -8.03
CA PRO A 38 -14.11 -9.32 -8.83
C PRO A 38 -15.06 -8.32 -9.53
N ALA A 39 -14.73 -7.03 -9.45
CA ALA A 39 -15.51 -5.90 -9.96
C ALA A 39 -16.80 -5.52 -9.20
N ALA A 40 -17.15 -6.18 -8.10
CA ALA A 40 -18.20 -5.69 -7.21
C ALA A 40 -17.73 -4.49 -6.37
N SER A 41 -18.65 -3.55 -6.15
CA SER A 41 -18.41 -2.44 -5.22
C SER A 41 -18.74 -2.90 -3.80
N LEU A 42 -17.84 -2.60 -2.88
CA LEU A 42 -18.09 -2.73 -1.44
C LEU A 42 -19.21 -1.76 -1.01
N PRO A 43 -19.95 -2.06 0.06
CA PRO A 43 -21.06 -1.23 0.55
C PRO A 43 -20.71 0.25 0.81
N ASN A 44 -19.43 0.54 1.11
CA ASN A 44 -18.92 1.89 1.33
C ASN A 44 -18.49 2.63 0.03
N GLY A 45 -18.85 2.08 -1.13
CA GLY A 45 -18.55 2.62 -2.46
C GLY A 45 -17.10 2.43 -2.91
N LEU A 46 -16.34 1.56 -2.25
CA LEU A 46 -15.02 1.16 -2.71
C LEU A 46 -15.12 0.09 -3.78
N LYS A 47 -14.21 0.10 -4.74
CA LYS A 47 -14.08 -0.98 -5.72
C LYS A 47 -12.97 -1.92 -5.30
N HIS A 48 -13.24 -3.22 -5.25
CA HIS A 48 -12.22 -4.25 -5.08
C HIS A 48 -11.59 -4.56 -6.44
N MET A 49 -10.25 -4.52 -6.50
CA MET A 49 -9.48 -4.62 -7.74
C MET A 49 -8.73 -5.96 -7.87
N GLY A 50 -8.77 -6.80 -6.83
CA GLY A 50 -7.98 -8.02 -6.71
C GLY A 50 -7.20 -8.07 -5.41
N GLY A 51 -6.57 -9.21 -5.14
CA GLY A 51 -5.83 -9.45 -3.92
C GLY A 51 -5.15 -10.82 -3.91
N ALA A 52 -4.42 -11.10 -2.84
CA ALA A 52 -3.76 -12.38 -2.62
C ALA A 52 -3.77 -12.73 -1.14
N LEU A 53 -3.64 -14.03 -0.84
CA LEU A 53 -3.38 -14.50 0.51
C LEU A 53 -1.91 -14.29 0.87
N LEU A 54 -1.63 -14.05 2.15
CA LEU A 54 -0.30 -13.84 2.69
C LEU A 54 0.02 -14.87 3.78
N GLY A 55 1.27 -15.34 3.80
CA GLY A 55 1.74 -16.28 4.82
C GLY A 55 1.15 -17.69 4.68
N ASP A 56 0.84 -18.30 5.81
CA ASP A 56 0.24 -19.64 5.87
C ASP A 56 -1.27 -19.56 5.58
N ILE A 57 -1.68 -20.18 4.47
CA ILE A 57 -3.08 -20.17 4.01
C ILE A 57 -3.99 -21.10 4.82
N GLU A 58 -3.41 -21.99 5.64
CA GLU A 58 -4.13 -22.90 6.53
C GLU A 58 -4.23 -22.36 7.97
N ALA A 59 -3.64 -21.19 8.26
CA ALA A 59 -3.70 -20.56 9.57
C ALA A 59 -5.10 -20.00 9.90
N ASP A 60 -5.37 -19.81 11.20
CA ASP A 60 -6.54 -19.08 11.68
C ASP A 60 -6.12 -17.92 12.62
N PRO A 61 -6.29 -16.64 12.22
CA PRO A 61 -6.88 -16.20 10.96
C PRO A 61 -5.91 -16.33 9.76
N VAL A 62 -6.47 -16.48 8.57
CA VAL A 62 -5.75 -16.32 7.29
C VAL A 62 -5.55 -14.82 7.04
N TYR A 63 -4.38 -14.42 6.54
CA TYR A 63 -4.12 -13.04 6.15
C TYR A 63 -4.23 -12.84 4.65
N GLY A 64 -4.67 -11.66 4.26
CA GLY A 64 -4.80 -11.25 2.87
C GLY A 64 -4.24 -9.85 2.64
N ILE A 65 -4.01 -9.56 1.37
CA ILE A 65 -3.86 -8.21 0.87
C ILE A 65 -4.85 -7.96 -0.25
N SER A 66 -5.55 -6.83 -0.17
CA SER A 66 -6.49 -6.39 -1.18
C SER A 66 -6.07 -5.06 -1.79
N GLN A 67 -6.14 -4.97 -3.12
CA GLN A 67 -6.11 -3.70 -3.86
C GLN A 67 -7.51 -3.14 -3.92
N VAL A 68 -7.70 -1.92 -3.43
CA VAL A 68 -9.02 -1.25 -3.46
C VAL A 68 -8.90 0.19 -3.95
N GLU A 69 -9.99 0.70 -4.52
CA GLU A 69 -10.03 2.03 -5.12
C GLU A 69 -11.26 2.84 -4.67
N LYS A 70 -11.05 4.13 -4.41
CA LYS A 70 -12.11 5.13 -4.21
C LYS A 70 -11.85 6.37 -5.06
N GLY A 71 -12.60 6.55 -6.14
CA GLY A 71 -12.32 7.62 -7.08
C GLY A 71 -10.89 7.51 -7.61
N ARG A 72 -10.04 8.52 -7.39
CA ARG A 72 -8.63 8.50 -7.80
C ARG A 72 -7.67 7.90 -6.78
N THR A 73 -8.14 7.60 -5.57
CA THR A 73 -7.30 7.06 -4.50
C THR A 73 -7.25 5.56 -4.60
N LYS A 74 -6.05 5.03 -4.85
CA LYS A 74 -5.76 3.60 -4.76
C LYS A 74 -5.22 3.25 -3.38
N MET A 75 -5.51 2.06 -2.89
CA MET A 75 -5.11 1.60 -1.57
C MET A 75 -4.70 0.13 -1.59
N LEU A 76 -3.80 -0.22 -0.68
CA LEU A 76 -3.53 -1.60 -0.29
C LEU A 76 -4.04 -1.80 1.13
N TRP A 77 -4.85 -2.84 1.32
CA TRP A 77 -5.41 -3.22 2.61
C TRP A 77 -4.76 -4.51 3.08
N LEU A 78 -4.17 -4.49 4.27
CA LEU A 78 -3.80 -5.69 5.01
C LEU A 78 -5.01 -6.10 5.84
N GLU A 79 -5.38 -7.38 5.78
CA GLU A 79 -6.60 -7.88 6.37
C GLU A 79 -6.45 -9.30 6.89
N SER A 80 -7.35 -9.67 7.81
CA SER A 80 -7.44 -11.00 8.39
C SER A 80 -8.84 -11.56 8.19
N SER A 81 -8.96 -12.86 7.97
CA SER A 81 -10.25 -13.53 7.88
C SER A 81 -11.02 -13.44 9.21
N THR A 82 -12.35 -13.43 9.12
CA THR A 82 -13.27 -13.42 10.27
C THR A 82 -14.19 -14.65 10.26
N GLY A 83 -13.75 -15.74 9.63
CA GLY A 83 -14.54 -16.94 9.39
C GLY A 83 -15.34 -16.88 8.08
N ARG A 84 -16.22 -17.87 7.87
CA ARG A 84 -17.10 -17.96 6.70
C ARG A 84 -18.56 -17.82 7.12
N ASN A 85 -19.36 -17.14 6.32
CA ASN A 85 -20.80 -17.07 6.52
C ASN A 85 -21.50 -18.39 6.12
N ALA A 86 -22.83 -18.46 6.28
CA ALA A 86 -23.62 -19.64 5.94
C ALA A 86 -23.54 -20.04 4.45
N GLY A 87 -23.21 -19.09 3.56
CA GLY A 87 -22.95 -19.32 2.14
C GLY A 87 -21.52 -19.74 1.81
N GLY A 88 -20.66 -19.94 2.82
CA GLY A 88 -19.25 -20.28 2.63
C GLY A 88 -18.36 -19.11 2.23
N ILE A 89 -18.87 -17.88 2.23
CA ILE A 89 -18.12 -16.68 1.85
C ILE A 89 -17.27 -16.24 3.04
N THR A 90 -15.96 -16.09 2.84
CA THR A 90 -15.03 -15.61 3.86
C THR A 90 -15.29 -14.14 4.18
N GLY A 91 -15.45 -13.82 5.46
CA GLY A 91 -15.44 -12.45 5.96
C GLY A 91 -14.01 -11.96 6.18
N TRP A 92 -13.81 -10.66 6.03
CA TRP A 92 -12.52 -9.98 6.14
C TRP A 92 -12.63 -8.77 7.04
N LYS A 93 -11.56 -8.53 7.81
CA LYS A 93 -11.38 -7.34 8.63
C LYS A 93 -10.08 -6.64 8.29
N VAL A 94 -10.18 -5.35 7.95
CA VAL A 94 -9.01 -4.53 7.61
C VAL A 94 -8.20 -4.24 8.86
N ALA A 95 -6.92 -4.63 8.86
CA ALA A 95 -5.98 -4.36 9.93
C ALA A 95 -5.15 -3.09 9.67
N ASP A 96 -4.76 -2.87 8.41
CA ASP A 96 -3.92 -1.72 8.05
C ASP A 96 -4.09 -1.29 6.59
N VAL A 97 -3.72 -0.04 6.29
CA VAL A 97 -3.96 0.59 4.99
C VAL A 97 -2.78 1.43 4.53
N LEU A 98 -2.35 1.20 3.30
CA LEU A 98 -1.55 2.14 2.52
C LEU A 98 -2.47 2.88 1.55
N SER A 99 -2.35 4.21 1.48
CA SER A 99 -3.16 5.05 0.61
C SER A 99 -2.32 5.87 -0.36
N PHE A 100 -2.73 5.85 -1.62
CA PHE A 100 -2.05 6.49 -2.75
C PHE A 100 -3.03 7.43 -3.48
N PRO A 101 -3.30 8.63 -2.94
CA PRO A 101 -4.25 9.57 -3.54
C PRO A 101 -3.80 10.15 -4.89
N ALA A 102 -2.50 10.05 -5.19
CA ALA A 102 -1.89 10.56 -6.40
C ALA A 102 -0.86 9.57 -6.96
N LEU A 103 -1.25 8.30 -7.11
CA LEU A 103 -0.39 7.34 -7.79
C LEU A 103 -0.27 7.75 -9.26
N ALA A 104 0.97 7.92 -9.74
CA ALA A 104 1.19 8.26 -11.14
C ALA A 104 0.62 7.16 -12.04
N GLN A 105 0.06 7.52 -13.21
CA GLN A 105 -0.49 6.54 -14.15
C GLN A 105 0.54 5.50 -14.62
N THR A 106 1.82 5.85 -14.58
CA THR A 106 2.93 4.95 -14.93
C THR A 106 3.35 4.02 -13.80
N ASP A 107 2.87 4.28 -12.58
CA ASP A 107 3.23 3.53 -11.39
C ASP A 107 2.20 2.44 -11.14
N TYR A 108 2.72 1.27 -10.81
CA TYR A 108 1.97 0.07 -10.48
C TYR A 108 2.01 -0.11 -8.97
N MET A 109 0.85 -0.44 -8.38
CA MET A 109 0.85 -1.13 -7.09
C MET A 109 1.19 -2.59 -7.35
N PHE A 110 1.98 -3.18 -6.47
CA PHE A 110 2.22 -4.61 -6.50
C PHE A 110 2.22 -5.18 -5.10
N PHE A 111 1.90 -6.46 -5.03
CA PHE A 111 2.18 -7.34 -3.92
C PHE A 111 2.92 -8.56 -4.46
N THR A 112 3.63 -9.31 -3.61
CA THR A 112 4.39 -10.49 -4.06
C THR A 112 3.51 -11.40 -4.91
N GLY A 113 3.91 -11.61 -6.18
CA GLY A 113 3.22 -12.47 -7.14
C GLY A 113 2.30 -11.76 -8.13
N ASP A 114 1.89 -10.50 -7.92
CA ASP A 114 1.07 -9.76 -8.90
C ASP A 114 1.33 -8.23 -8.91
N PRO A 115 1.72 -7.65 -10.07
CA PRO A 115 2.25 -8.37 -11.24
C PRO A 115 3.50 -9.16 -10.87
N ALA A 116 3.98 -10.08 -11.74
CA ALA A 116 5.09 -11.01 -11.48
C ALA A 116 6.44 -10.31 -11.21
N ILE A 117 6.52 -9.70 -10.02
CA ILE A 117 7.60 -8.90 -9.49
C ILE A 117 8.18 -9.65 -8.30
N TYR A 118 9.51 -9.82 -8.35
CA TYR A 118 10.27 -10.51 -7.31
C TYR A 118 11.37 -9.59 -6.82
N CYS A 119 11.41 -9.33 -5.52
CA CYS A 119 12.37 -8.42 -4.92
C CYS A 119 13.24 -9.13 -3.89
N ARG A 120 14.54 -8.88 -3.97
CA ARG A 120 15.55 -9.42 -3.07
C ARG A 120 16.33 -8.31 -2.41
N ARG A 121 16.70 -8.49 -1.14
CA ARG A 121 17.70 -7.67 -0.45
C ARG A 121 18.92 -8.52 -0.18
N ASN A 122 20.08 -8.07 -0.66
CA ASN A 122 21.35 -8.78 -0.48
C ASN A 122 21.26 -10.27 -0.89
N GLY A 123 20.57 -10.55 -1.99
CA GLY A 123 20.39 -11.90 -2.54
C GLY A 123 19.30 -12.76 -1.88
N LYS A 124 18.62 -12.27 -0.84
CA LYS A 124 17.53 -13.00 -0.17
C LYS A 124 16.17 -12.40 -0.50
N ASP A 125 15.18 -13.24 -0.71
CA ASP A 125 13.79 -12.81 -0.92
C ASP A 125 13.27 -12.05 0.31
N ILE A 126 12.43 -11.05 0.06
CA ILE A 126 11.76 -10.29 1.12
C ILE A 126 10.33 -10.79 1.23
N ALA A 127 10.01 -11.43 2.35
CA ALA A 127 8.68 -12.01 2.59
C ALA A 127 7.60 -10.91 2.66
N ASN A 128 6.39 -11.25 2.18
CA ASN A 128 5.19 -10.41 2.23
C ASN A 128 5.42 -8.97 1.76
N LEU A 129 6.21 -8.81 0.69
CA LEU A 129 6.60 -7.50 0.19
C LEU A 129 5.49 -6.89 -0.67
N VAL A 130 5.26 -5.61 -0.46
CA VAL A 130 4.30 -4.81 -1.22
C VAL A 130 4.93 -3.48 -1.59
N GLY A 131 4.40 -2.81 -2.60
CA GLY A 131 4.86 -1.47 -2.89
C GLY A 131 4.29 -0.83 -4.12
N VAL A 132 4.94 0.26 -4.50
CA VAL A 132 4.64 1.03 -5.70
C VAL A 132 5.90 1.35 -6.46
N GLY A 133 5.79 1.46 -7.78
CA GLY A 133 6.92 1.74 -8.64
C GLY A 133 6.63 1.53 -10.10
N ARG A 134 7.66 1.58 -10.92
CA ARG A 134 7.53 1.50 -12.38
C ARG A 134 8.10 0.20 -12.92
N ILE A 135 7.31 -0.50 -13.73
CA ILE A 135 7.82 -1.60 -14.55
C ILE A 135 8.58 -1.01 -15.75
N VAL A 136 9.82 -1.44 -15.94
CA VAL A 136 10.63 -1.10 -17.12
C VAL A 136 10.82 -2.37 -17.94
N ARG A 137 9.79 -2.68 -18.74
CA ARG A 137 9.63 -3.95 -19.50
C ARG A 137 10.87 -4.34 -20.30
N ARG A 138 11.44 -3.38 -21.05
CA ARG A 138 12.65 -3.62 -21.87
C ARG A 138 13.87 -4.10 -21.08
N GLN A 139 13.88 -3.92 -19.77
CA GLN A 139 14.96 -4.32 -18.88
C GLN A 139 14.57 -5.50 -17.98
N GLY A 140 13.32 -5.96 -18.01
CA GLY A 140 12.83 -6.99 -17.07
C GLY A 140 12.96 -6.56 -15.60
N VAL A 141 12.85 -5.26 -15.32
CA VAL A 141 13.12 -4.68 -13.99
C VAL A 141 11.92 -3.91 -13.49
N PHE A 142 11.64 -4.06 -12.21
CA PHE A 142 10.76 -3.16 -11.47
C PHE A 142 11.59 -2.15 -10.68
N ARG A 143 11.29 -0.86 -10.84
CA ARG A 143 11.93 0.23 -10.10
C ARG A 143 10.99 0.68 -8.97
N PRO A 144 11.15 0.19 -7.74
CA PRO A 144 10.30 0.60 -6.63
C PRO A 144 10.53 2.06 -6.29
N SER A 145 9.45 2.83 -6.12
CA SER A 145 9.51 4.17 -5.53
C SER A 145 9.29 4.11 -4.01
N LYS A 146 8.50 3.14 -3.53
CA LYS A 146 8.32 2.84 -2.10
C LYS A 146 8.02 1.37 -1.90
N LEU A 147 8.49 0.81 -0.79
CA LEU A 147 8.29 -0.58 -0.41
C LEU A 147 7.87 -0.70 1.06
N TRP A 148 7.07 -1.73 1.35
CA TRP A 148 6.70 -2.14 2.70
C TRP A 148 6.69 -3.67 2.80
N THR A 149 6.88 -4.18 4.01
CA THR A 149 6.53 -5.57 4.35
C THR A 149 5.22 -5.56 5.12
N ALA A 150 4.34 -6.51 4.83
CA ALA A 150 3.22 -6.79 5.72
C ALA A 150 3.70 -7.68 6.89
N ASP A 151 3.85 -7.08 8.07
CA ASP A 151 4.08 -7.81 9.31
C ASP A 151 2.73 -8.35 9.80
N LEU A 152 2.56 -9.67 9.67
CA LEU A 152 1.32 -10.37 10.03
C LEU A 152 1.15 -10.49 11.55
N THR A 153 2.24 -10.41 12.33
CA THR A 153 2.21 -10.44 13.79
C THR A 153 1.78 -9.08 14.32
N ALA A 154 2.41 -8.01 13.83
CA ALA A 154 2.08 -6.64 14.20
C ALA A 154 0.79 -6.13 13.53
N LYS A 155 0.32 -6.85 12.51
CA LYS A 155 -0.82 -6.52 11.65
C LYS A 155 -0.68 -5.15 11.01
N LYS A 156 0.51 -4.85 10.49
CA LYS A 156 0.88 -3.55 9.94
C LYS A 156 1.77 -3.64 8.72
N PHE A 157 1.77 -2.57 7.93
CA PHE A 157 2.77 -2.34 6.90
C PHE A 157 3.97 -1.58 7.46
N ASP A 158 5.13 -2.22 7.42
CA ASP A 158 6.40 -1.63 7.85
C ASP A 158 7.24 -1.17 6.66
N PRO A 159 7.77 0.07 6.68
CA PRO A 159 8.51 0.61 5.55
C PRO A 159 9.84 -0.13 5.34
N VAL A 160 10.12 -0.44 4.08
CA VAL A 160 11.32 -1.14 3.64
C VAL A 160 12.25 -0.13 2.97
N LYS A 161 13.44 0.07 3.52
CA LYS A 161 14.48 0.90 2.89
C LYS A 161 14.87 0.32 1.52
N LEU A 162 14.95 1.16 0.49
CA LEU A 162 15.26 0.70 -0.87
C LEU A 162 16.72 0.31 -1.08
N ALA A 163 17.63 0.80 -0.22
CA ALA A 163 19.05 0.48 -0.32
C ALA A 163 19.30 -1.04 -0.30
N GLY A 164 20.03 -1.53 -1.31
CA GLY A 164 20.35 -2.95 -1.47
C GLY A 164 19.18 -3.83 -1.94
N VAL A 165 18.01 -3.25 -2.25
CA VAL A 165 16.88 -3.99 -2.82
C VAL A 165 16.97 -3.99 -4.34
N LYS A 166 16.87 -5.18 -4.94
CA LYS A 166 16.76 -5.38 -6.39
C LYS A 166 15.43 -6.05 -6.69
N CYS A 167 14.70 -5.53 -7.67
CA CYS A 167 13.41 -6.08 -8.09
C CYS A 167 13.42 -6.41 -9.57
N GLU A 168 13.10 -7.66 -9.88
CA GLU A 168 12.94 -8.19 -11.23
C GLU A 168 11.46 -8.24 -11.58
N TYR A 169 11.17 -8.09 -12.87
CA TYR A 169 9.83 -8.24 -13.43
C TYR A 169 9.90 -9.23 -14.59
N SER A 170 9.10 -10.27 -14.53
CA SER A 170 8.88 -11.18 -15.65
C SER A 170 7.51 -10.91 -16.25
N GLU A 171 7.41 -10.84 -17.58
CA GLU A 171 6.10 -10.94 -18.22
C GLU A 171 5.59 -12.38 -18.04
N PRO A 172 4.29 -12.57 -17.75
CA PRO A 172 3.65 -13.88 -17.82
C PRO A 172 3.68 -14.46 -19.23
#